data_AF-A7SU40-F1
#
_entry.id   AF-A7SU40-F1
#
_cell.length_a   1.000
_cell.length_b   1.000
_cell.length_c   1.000
_cell.angle_alpha   90.00
_cell.angle_beta   90.00
_cell.angle_gamma   90.00
#
_symmetry.space_group_name_H-M   'P 1'
#
loop_
_entity.id
_entity.type
_entity.pdbx_description
1 polymer ?
#
loop_
_entity_poly.entity_id
_entity_poly.type
_entity_poly.pdbx_seq_one_letter_code
_entity_poly.pdbx_strand_id
1 'polypeptide(L)'
;MAKRTTLKRVVLLYTEDQADRAEKLRTVLESESDGDIEIRDLMDVEIGKLSLEDELRGCDSIVLICSPLATELIDNENSSVFIAVNGRKVTFDGRVINKVFRDGNGNMRERLIPVSFVDLPKVWHASGRKGRKGPICFGAELGKLTERMLEGDVLQSLMAVIRGKKTK
;
A
#
# COMPACT_ATOMS: atom_id res chain seq x y z
N MET A 1 -23.30 -8.53 -20.04
CA MET A 1 -23.66 -8.16 -18.65
C MET A 1 -22.47 -7.48 -18.02
N ALA A 2 -22.50 -6.17 -17.85
CA ALA A 2 -21.42 -5.44 -17.17
C ALA A 2 -21.36 -5.91 -15.72
N LYS A 3 -20.25 -6.49 -15.30
CA LYS A 3 -19.98 -6.77 -13.89
C LYS A 3 -20.09 -5.43 -13.18
N ARG A 4 -21.05 -5.29 -12.26
CA ARG A 4 -21.13 -4.15 -11.36
C ARG A 4 -19.84 -4.20 -10.53
N THR A 5 -18.82 -3.47 -10.95
CA THR A 5 -17.57 -3.32 -10.21
C THR A 5 -17.92 -2.51 -8.97
N THR A 6 -18.00 -3.20 -7.84
CA THR A 6 -18.09 -2.51 -6.54
C THR A 6 -16.79 -1.76 -6.35
N LEU A 7 -16.88 -0.43 -6.22
CA LEU A 7 -15.73 0.43 -5.94
C LEU A 7 -14.93 -0.14 -4.75
N LYS A 8 -13.63 -0.35 -4.95
CA LYS A 8 -12.72 -0.87 -3.94
C LYS A 8 -11.95 0.26 -3.30
N ARG A 9 -12.11 0.43 -1.99
CA ARG A 9 -11.41 1.46 -1.24
C ARG A 9 -10.06 0.96 -0.76
N VAL A 10 -8.99 1.60 -1.22
CA VAL A 10 -7.61 1.25 -0.92
C VAL A 10 -6.97 2.36 -0.11
N VAL A 11 -6.31 2.01 1.00
CA VAL A 11 -5.46 2.95 1.74
C VAL A 11 -3.99 2.71 1.36
N LEU A 12 -3.33 3.75 0.85
CA LEU A 12 -1.91 3.74 0.49
C LEU A 12 -1.09 4.34 1.64
N LEU A 13 -0.25 3.53 2.27
CA LEU A 13 0.66 3.92 3.35
C LEU A 13 2.09 3.98 2.84
N TYR A 14 2.78 5.08 3.15
CA TYR A 14 4.17 5.29 2.77
C TYR A 14 4.85 6.27 3.73
N THR A 15 6.17 6.15 3.84
CA THR A 15 7.04 7.07 4.56
C THR A 15 7.69 8.08 3.60
N GLU A 16 8.29 9.13 4.14
CA GLU A 16 8.92 10.23 3.38
C GLU A 16 9.87 9.74 2.29
N ASP A 17 10.72 8.75 2.60
CA ASP A 17 11.70 8.16 1.68
C ASP A 17 11.06 7.40 0.49
N GLN A 18 9.74 7.24 0.49
CA GLN A 18 8.94 6.57 -0.53
C GLN A 18 7.90 7.47 -1.19
N ALA A 19 7.85 8.77 -0.86
CA ALA A 19 6.81 9.68 -1.34
C ALA A 19 6.70 9.72 -2.88
N ASP A 20 7.83 9.88 -3.58
CA ASP A 20 7.85 9.89 -5.05
C ASP A 20 7.36 8.57 -5.67
N ARG A 21 7.66 7.44 -5.02
CA ARG A 21 7.24 6.11 -5.48
C ARG A 21 5.77 5.88 -5.21
N ALA A 22 5.27 6.38 -4.08
CA ALA A 22 3.86 6.33 -3.72
C ALA A 22 3.00 7.12 -4.72
N GLU A 23 3.42 8.32 -5.09
CA GLU A 23 2.71 9.16 -6.07
C GLU A 23 2.65 8.48 -7.46
N LYS A 24 3.77 7.92 -7.91
CA LYS A 24 3.81 7.15 -9.17
C LYS A 24 2.88 5.94 -9.13
N LEU A 25 2.94 5.16 -8.04
CA LEU A 25 2.08 4.00 -7.87
C LEU A 25 0.59 4.39 -7.83
N ARG A 26 0.25 5.47 -7.13
CA ARG A 26 -1.11 6.03 -7.08
C ARG A 26 -1.60 6.37 -8.48
N THR A 27 -0.83 7.17 -9.22
CA THR A 27 -1.15 7.61 -10.58
C THR A 27 -1.44 6.41 -11.51
N VAL A 28 -0.58 5.38 -11.47
CA VAL A 28 -0.75 4.18 -12.29
C VAL A 28 -1.97 3.37 -11.87
N LEU A 29 -2.18 3.15 -10.57
CA LEU A 29 -3.33 2.40 -10.07
C LEU A 29 -4.66 3.11 -10.41
N GLU A 30 -4.73 4.43 -10.25
CA GLU A 30 -5.91 5.21 -10.62
C GLU A 30 -6.18 5.11 -12.14
N SER A 31 -5.15 5.28 -12.96
CA SER A 31 -5.27 5.23 -14.43
C SER A 31 -5.72 3.86 -14.94
N GLU A 32 -5.17 2.78 -14.37
CA GLU A 32 -5.44 1.40 -14.82
C GLU A 32 -6.70 0.79 -14.18
N SER A 33 -7.24 1.41 -13.14
CA SER A 33 -8.42 0.89 -12.43
C SER A 33 -9.72 1.01 -13.21
N ASP A 34 -9.79 1.83 -14.27
CA ASP A 34 -11.06 2.13 -14.95
C ASP A 34 -12.15 2.60 -13.96
N GLY A 35 -11.74 3.30 -12.89
CA GLY A 35 -12.60 3.84 -11.85
C GLY A 35 -13.14 2.82 -10.83
N ASP A 36 -12.67 1.57 -10.84
CA ASP A 36 -13.13 0.56 -9.87
C ASP A 36 -12.34 0.52 -8.55
N ILE A 37 -11.28 1.33 -8.42
CA ILE A 37 -10.46 1.48 -7.22
C ILE A 37 -10.42 2.96 -6.81
N GLU A 38 -10.79 3.23 -5.56
CA GLU A 38 -10.60 4.54 -4.90
C GLU A 38 -9.37 4.45 -4.01
N ILE A 39 -8.34 5.23 -4.29
CA ILE A 39 -7.12 5.29 -3.48
C ILE A 39 -7.21 6.49 -2.54
N ARG A 40 -6.92 6.25 -1.26
CA ARG A 40 -6.69 7.29 -0.27
C ARG A 40 -5.33 7.10 0.36
N ASP A 41 -4.59 8.17 0.49
CA ASP A 41 -3.33 8.18 1.22
C ASP A 41 -3.39 9.02 2.50
N LEU A 42 -2.26 9.14 3.20
CA LEU A 42 -2.16 9.93 4.43
C LEU A 42 -2.52 11.41 4.21
N MET A 43 -2.29 11.94 3.01
CA MET A 43 -2.68 13.30 2.69
C MET A 43 -4.20 13.42 2.57
N ASP A 44 -4.86 12.47 1.89
CA ASP A 44 -6.33 12.47 1.78
C ASP A 44 -7.00 12.37 3.17
N VAL A 45 -6.40 11.59 4.08
CA VAL A 45 -6.82 11.49 5.48
C VAL A 45 -6.71 12.84 6.19
N GLU A 46 -5.56 13.51 6.08
CA GLU A 46 -5.33 14.83 6.69
C GLU A 46 -6.25 15.91 6.12
N ILE A 47 -6.43 15.95 4.79
CA ILE A 47 -7.31 16.91 4.11
C ILE A 47 -8.77 16.73 4.53
N GLY A 48 -9.22 15.47 4.56
CA GLY A 48 -10.56 15.13 4.98
C GLY A 48 -10.79 15.25 6.49
N LYS A 49 -9.73 15.53 7.27
CA LYS A 49 -9.74 15.46 8.75
C LYS A 49 -10.31 14.13 9.26
N LEU A 50 -9.93 13.06 8.57
CA LEU A 50 -10.41 11.72 8.84
C LEU A 50 -9.54 11.04 9.91
N SER A 51 -10.12 10.07 10.60
CA SER A 51 -9.38 9.22 11.52
C SER A 51 -8.63 8.16 10.74
N LEU A 52 -7.30 8.15 10.82
CA LEU A 52 -6.48 7.10 10.19
C LEU A 52 -6.92 5.70 10.65
N GLU A 53 -7.29 5.54 11.93
CA GLU A 53 -7.76 4.28 12.49
C GLU A 53 -9.05 3.79 11.79
N ASP A 54 -10.01 4.70 11.54
CA ASP A 54 -11.27 4.37 10.90
C ASP A 54 -11.10 4.08 9.40
N GLU A 55 -10.22 4.81 8.74
CA GLU A 55 -9.87 4.60 7.33
C GLU A 55 -9.23 3.23 7.11
N LEU A 56 -8.27 2.85 7.97
CA LEU A 56 -7.62 1.54 7.89
C LEU A 56 -8.59 0.39 8.16
N ARG A 57 -9.56 0.56 9.08
CA ARG A 57 -10.56 -0.48 9.37
C ARG A 57 -11.65 -0.57 8.30
N GLY A 58 -12.02 0.56 7.71
CA GLY A 58 -13.12 0.69 6.75
C GLY A 58 -12.74 0.34 5.31
N CYS A 59 -11.44 0.24 4.99
CA CYS A 59 -10.99 -0.05 3.64
C CYS A 59 -11.11 -1.52 3.23
N ASP A 60 -11.13 -1.77 1.92
CA ASP A 60 -11.07 -3.10 1.33
C ASP A 60 -9.64 -3.66 1.30
N SER A 61 -8.64 -2.80 1.12
CA SER A 61 -7.23 -3.19 1.05
C SER A 61 -6.31 -2.07 1.53
N ILE A 62 -5.17 -2.46 2.09
CA ILE A 62 -4.12 -1.56 2.55
C ILE A 62 -2.88 -1.87 1.74
N VAL A 63 -2.41 -0.92 0.95
CA VAL A 63 -1.13 -1.03 0.26
C VAL A 63 -0.09 -0.33 1.13
N LEU A 64 0.85 -1.08 1.69
CA LEU A 64 1.95 -0.52 2.48
C LEU A 64 3.22 -0.58 1.64
N ILE A 65 3.78 0.59 1.32
CA ILE A 65 5.11 0.66 0.70
C ILE A 65 6.16 0.40 1.79
N CYS A 66 6.77 -0.78 1.73
CA CYS A 66 7.74 -1.25 2.69
C CYS A 66 9.09 -0.53 2.49
N SER A 67 9.56 0.11 3.55
CA SER A 67 10.91 0.65 3.70
C SER A 67 11.46 0.33 5.10
N PRO A 68 12.78 0.44 5.32
CA PRO A 68 13.36 0.34 6.65
C PRO A 68 12.71 1.33 7.63
N LEU A 69 12.46 2.57 7.17
CA LEU A 69 11.82 3.61 7.99
C LEU A 69 10.38 3.25 8.35
N ALA A 70 9.59 2.74 7.40
CA ALA A 70 8.21 2.31 7.68
C ALA A 70 8.18 1.17 8.70
N THR A 71 9.12 0.23 8.60
CA THR A 71 9.26 -0.89 9.54
C THR A 71 9.61 -0.38 10.93
N GLU A 72 10.62 0.49 11.03
CA GLU A 72 11.05 1.09 12.30
C GLU A 72 9.94 1.88 12.99
N LEU A 73 9.19 2.70 12.24
CA LEU A 73 8.09 3.50 12.79
C LEU A 73 6.94 2.62 13.29
N ILE A 74 6.56 1.59 12.55
CA ILE A 74 5.49 0.67 12.96
C ILE A 74 5.94 -0.15 14.17
N ASP A 75 7.10 -0.79 14.12
CA ASP A 75 7.54 -1.73 15.17
C ASP A 75 7.78 -1.03 16.51
N ASN A 76 8.30 0.20 16.47
CA ASN A 76 8.54 1.01 17.66
C ASN A 76 7.36 1.91 18.05
N GLU A 77 6.21 1.81 17.35
CA GLU A 77 5.01 2.63 17.58
C GLU A 77 5.31 4.15 17.55
N ASN A 78 6.24 4.55 16.68
CA ASN A 78 6.67 5.93 16.49
C ASN A 78 5.94 6.58 15.31
N SER A 79 5.81 7.90 15.38
CA SER A 79 5.19 8.68 14.30
C SER A 79 6.23 9.58 13.63
N SER A 80 6.09 9.76 12.32
CA SER A 80 6.89 10.72 11.54
C SER A 80 5.97 11.70 10.83
N VAL A 81 6.32 12.98 10.88
CA VAL A 81 5.65 14.04 10.13
C VAL A 81 6.58 14.48 9.02
N PHE A 82 6.10 14.44 7.79
CA PHE A 82 6.88 14.83 6.62
C PHE A 82 6.04 15.65 5.64
N ILE A 83 6.70 16.25 4.65
CA ILE A 83 6.04 17.03 3.61
C ILE A 83 5.80 16.12 2.39
N ALA A 84 4.53 15.90 2.06
CA ALA A 84 4.15 15.19 0.83
C ALA A 84 4.54 16.00 -0.41
N VAL A 85 4.53 15.36 -1.59
CA VAL A 85 5.01 15.97 -2.86
C VAL A 85 4.32 17.31 -3.18
N ASN A 86 3.08 17.50 -2.75
CA ASN A 86 2.34 18.75 -2.95
C ASN A 86 2.58 19.84 -1.87
N GLY A 87 3.59 19.67 -1.01
CA GLY A 87 3.96 20.65 0.01
C GLY A 87 3.15 20.58 1.30
N ARG A 88 2.25 19.59 1.47
CA ARG A 88 1.44 19.45 2.69
C ARG A 88 2.12 18.57 3.73
N LYS A 89 1.97 18.96 5.00
CA LYS A 89 2.39 18.11 6.12
C LYS A 89 1.43 16.94 6.26
N VAL A 90 1.99 15.74 6.37
CA VAL A 90 1.27 14.49 6.60
C VAL A 90 1.93 13.71 7.72
N THR A 91 1.13 12.93 8.43
CA THR A 91 1.60 12.13 9.58
C THR A 91 1.53 10.65 9.23
N PHE A 92 2.67 9.97 9.26
CA PHE A 92 2.74 8.52 9.35
C PHE A 92 2.68 8.13 10.82
N ASP A 93 1.54 7.66 11.29
CA ASP A 93 1.33 7.28 12.70
C ASP A 93 1.56 5.78 12.91
N GLY A 94 2.79 5.41 13.26
CA GLY A 94 3.17 4.01 13.49
C GLY A 94 2.43 3.38 14.66
N ARG A 95 2.03 4.16 15.68
CA ARG A 95 1.23 3.66 16.80
C ARG A 95 -0.16 3.24 16.34
N VAL A 96 -0.86 4.08 15.59
CA VAL A 96 -2.20 3.77 15.05
C VAL A 96 -2.13 2.59 14.09
N ILE A 97 -1.14 2.58 13.19
CA ILE A 97 -0.95 1.49 12.22
C ILE A 97 -0.68 0.17 12.94
N ASN A 98 0.26 0.14 13.90
CA ASN A 98 0.59 -1.05 14.67
C ASN A 98 -0.63 -1.57 15.45
N LYS A 99 -1.34 -0.67 16.16
CA LYS A 99 -2.58 -1.00 16.88
C LYS A 99 -3.59 -1.66 15.95
N VAL A 100 -3.89 -1.06 14.78
CA VAL A 100 -4.85 -1.64 13.83
C VAL A 100 -4.37 -2.99 13.29
N PHE A 101 -3.06 -3.17 13.07
CA PHE A 101 -2.50 -4.45 12.59
C PHE A 101 -2.50 -5.55 13.66
N ARG A 102 -2.42 -5.19 14.95
CA ARG A 102 -2.49 -6.13 16.08
C ARG A 102 -3.94 -6.46 16.48
N ASP A 103 -4.79 -5.45 16.58
CA ASP A 103 -6.20 -5.57 16.99
C ASP A 103 -7.08 -6.13 15.88
N GLY A 104 -6.61 -6.03 14.64
CA GLY A 104 -7.20 -6.66 13.49
C GLY A 104 -7.19 -8.18 13.61
N ASN A 105 -8.34 -8.76 13.97
CA ASN A 105 -8.63 -10.18 13.71
C ASN A 105 -8.21 -10.53 12.26
N GLY A 106 -7.92 -11.81 11.99
CA GLY A 106 -7.26 -12.33 10.78
C GLY A 106 -7.56 -11.65 9.43
N ASN A 107 -8.76 -11.09 9.26
CA ASN A 107 -9.17 -10.20 8.17
C ASN A 107 -8.19 -9.06 7.85
N MET A 108 -7.57 -8.40 8.84
CA MET A 108 -6.65 -7.28 8.58
C MET A 108 -5.39 -7.74 7.83
N ARG A 109 -4.88 -8.94 8.16
CA ARG A 109 -3.73 -9.53 7.47
C ARG A 109 -4.04 -9.93 6.04
N GLU A 110 -5.32 -10.20 5.72
CA GLU A 110 -5.74 -10.54 4.36
C GLU A 110 -5.88 -9.31 3.45
N ARG A 111 -6.13 -8.14 4.05
CA ARG A 111 -6.26 -6.84 3.38
C ARG A 111 -4.92 -6.12 3.19
N LEU A 112 -3.92 -6.43 4.02
CA LEU A 112 -2.58 -5.85 3.89
C LEU A 112 -1.85 -6.45 2.67
N ILE A 113 -1.42 -5.56 1.79
CA ILE A 113 -0.62 -5.84 0.59
C ILE A 113 0.71 -5.10 0.77
N PRO A 114 1.77 -5.80 1.22
CA PRO A 114 3.09 -5.20 1.29
C PRO A 114 3.64 -5.02 -0.13
N VAL A 115 4.09 -3.82 -0.45
CA VAL A 115 4.71 -3.47 -1.73
C VAL A 115 6.14 -3.04 -1.47
N SER A 116 7.11 -3.60 -2.18
CA SER A 116 8.51 -3.16 -2.10
C SER A 116 9.01 -2.70 -3.45
N PHE A 117 9.74 -1.60 -3.44
CA PHE A 117 10.46 -1.05 -4.60
C PHE A 117 11.97 -1.26 -4.48
N VAL A 118 12.38 -2.24 -3.70
CA VAL A 118 13.76 -2.72 -3.63
C VAL A 118 13.68 -4.21 -3.94
N ASP A 119 14.62 -4.73 -4.72
CA ASP A 119 14.73 -6.18 -4.89
C ASP A 119 14.96 -6.81 -3.52
N LEU A 120 13.90 -7.42 -2.96
CA LEU A 120 14.02 -8.14 -1.71
C LEU A 120 14.89 -9.39 -1.95
N PRO A 121 15.74 -9.78 -0.98
CA PRO A 121 16.47 -11.04 -1.08
C PRO A 121 15.50 -12.21 -1.35
N LYS A 122 15.91 -13.20 -2.16
CA LYS A 122 15.11 -14.39 -2.55
C LYS A 122 14.39 -15.10 -1.39
N VAL A 123 14.86 -14.91 -0.16
CA VAL A 123 14.29 -15.44 1.10
C VAL A 123 12.93 -14.80 1.46
N TRP A 124 12.67 -13.57 1.03
CA TRP A 124 11.44 -12.82 1.30
C TRP A 124 10.37 -13.00 0.20
N HIS A 125 10.74 -13.57 -0.94
CA HIS A 125 9.80 -14.15 -1.88
C HIS A 125 9.22 -15.39 -1.22
N ALA A 126 8.15 -15.19 -0.44
CA ALA A 126 7.55 -16.24 0.37
C ALA A 126 7.18 -17.45 -0.50
N SER A 127 8.02 -18.49 -0.41
CA SER A 127 7.63 -19.84 -0.73
C SER A 127 6.55 -20.27 0.29
N GLY A 128 5.31 -20.30 -0.19
CA GLY A 128 4.34 -21.33 0.17
C GLY A 128 4.03 -21.58 1.65
N ARG A 129 3.84 -20.56 2.51
CA ARG A 129 3.07 -20.77 3.75
C ARG A 129 1.60 -20.47 3.51
N LYS A 130 0.77 -21.53 3.48
CA LYS A 130 -0.71 -21.45 3.36
C LYS A 130 -1.24 -20.27 4.18
N GLY A 131 -1.78 -19.26 3.50
CA GLY A 131 -2.43 -18.09 4.11
C GLY A 131 -1.63 -16.78 4.15
N ARG A 132 -0.34 -16.75 3.78
CA ARG A 132 0.40 -15.49 3.65
C ARG A 132 0.46 -15.04 2.18
N LYS A 133 -0.15 -13.89 1.86
CA LYS A 133 0.20 -13.13 0.67
C LYS A 133 1.61 -12.57 0.90
N GLY A 134 2.60 -13.04 0.13
CA GLY A 134 3.95 -12.47 0.16
C GLY A 134 3.96 -11.02 -0.32
N PRO A 135 5.04 -10.25 -0.06
CA PRO A 135 5.17 -8.90 -0.60
C PRO A 135 5.16 -8.93 -2.13
N ILE A 136 4.48 -7.95 -2.73
CA ILE A 136 4.55 -7.67 -4.16
C ILE A 136 5.78 -6.79 -4.38
N CYS A 137 6.77 -7.32 -5.08
CA CYS A 137 8.02 -6.62 -5.35
C CYS A 137 7.99 -6.06 -6.76
N PHE A 138 8.09 -4.74 -6.89
CA PHE A 138 8.48 -4.09 -8.13
C PHE A 138 10.01 -4.00 -8.11
N GLY A 139 10.67 -4.74 -9.00
CA GLY A 139 12.13 -4.69 -9.07
C GLY A 139 12.56 -3.28 -9.44
N ALA A 140 13.26 -2.59 -8.55
CA ALA A 140 13.88 -1.30 -8.85
C ALA A 140 15.38 -1.51 -9.06
N GLU A 141 15.81 -1.57 -10.33
CA GLU A 141 17.24 -1.40 -10.61
C GLU A 141 17.71 -0.08 -9.99
N LEU A 142 18.85 -0.13 -9.30
CA LEU A 142 19.44 0.94 -8.49
C LEU A 142 19.14 2.34 -9.07
N GLY A 143 18.19 3.03 -8.45
CA GLY A 143 18.06 4.48 -8.54
C GLY A 143 17.03 5.05 -9.53
N LYS A 144 16.27 4.26 -10.29
CA LYS A 144 15.16 4.81 -11.11
C LYS A 144 13.93 3.92 -11.13
N LEU A 145 12.86 4.35 -10.46
CA LEU A 145 11.51 3.85 -10.76
C LEU A 145 11.04 4.51 -12.06
N THR A 146 11.06 3.76 -13.16
CA THR A 146 10.46 4.20 -14.43
C THR A 146 9.00 3.74 -14.48
N GLU A 147 8.13 4.48 -15.16
CA GLU A 147 6.71 4.11 -15.35
C GLU A 147 6.56 2.67 -15.90
N ARG A 148 7.50 2.26 -16.76
CA ARG A 148 7.62 0.89 -17.29
C ARG A 148 7.81 -0.21 -16.24
N MET A 149 8.28 0.13 -15.04
CA MET A 149 8.47 -0.82 -13.93
C MET A 149 7.21 -0.94 -13.07
N LEU A 150 6.25 -0.02 -13.25
CA LEU A 150 4.88 -0.11 -12.74
C LEU A 150 3.93 -0.62 -13.84
N GLU A 151 4.44 -1.20 -14.92
CA GLU A 151 3.65 -1.81 -16.00
C GLU A 151 3.82 -3.34 -15.99
N GLY A 152 2.87 -4.07 -16.60
CA GLY A 152 2.97 -5.51 -16.81
C GLY A 152 2.46 -6.40 -15.67
N ASP A 153 2.94 -7.65 -15.61
CA ASP A 153 2.34 -8.72 -14.80
C ASP A 153 2.32 -8.44 -13.29
N VAL A 154 3.28 -7.64 -12.79
CA VAL A 154 3.37 -7.28 -11.37
C VAL A 154 2.27 -6.29 -10.99
N LEU A 155 2.02 -5.27 -11.82
CA LEU A 155 0.89 -4.35 -11.62
C LEU A 155 -0.44 -5.10 -11.72
N GLN A 156 -0.60 -5.94 -12.74
CA GLN A 156 -1.81 -6.74 -12.91
C GLN A 156 -2.03 -7.69 -11.71
N SER A 157 -0.96 -8.21 -11.12
CA SER A 157 -1.03 -8.98 -9.88
C SER A 157 -1.47 -8.13 -8.69
N LEU A 158 -0.91 -6.93 -8.51
CA LEU A 158 -1.35 -5.99 -7.48
C LEU A 158 -2.84 -5.65 -7.62
N MET A 159 -3.28 -5.28 -8.82
CA MET A 159 -4.69 -4.97 -9.10
C MET A 159 -5.59 -6.19 -8.91
N ALA A 160 -5.15 -7.39 -9.30
CA ALA A 160 -5.90 -8.62 -9.04
C ALA A 160 -6.07 -8.87 -7.54
N VAL A 161 -5.02 -8.65 -6.74
CA VAL A 161 -5.05 -8.80 -5.29
C VAL A 161 -5.98 -7.76 -4.65
N ILE A 162 -5.91 -6.48 -5.06
CA ILE A 162 -6.82 -5.40 -4.62
C ILE A 162 -8.28 -5.76 -4.93
N ARG A 163 -8.54 -6.28 -6.14
CA ARG A 163 -9.87 -6.72 -6.57
C ARG A 163 -10.33 -8.04 -5.91
N GLY A 164 -9.52 -8.64 -5.04
CA GLY A 164 -9.84 -9.90 -4.36
C GLY A 164 -9.83 -11.13 -5.26
N LYS A 165 -9.23 -11.06 -6.45
CA LYS A 165 -9.03 -12.21 -7.33
C LYS A 165 -7.86 -13.04 -6.78
N LYS A 166 -8.04 -14.36 -6.65
CA LYS A 166 -6.92 -15.28 -6.37
C LYS A 166 -5.98 -15.24 -7.58
N THR A 167 -4.77 -14.75 -7.38
CA THR A 167 -3.66 -14.99 -8.31
C THR A 167 -3.39 -16.50 -8.31
N LYS A 168 -3.40 -17.11 -9.50
CA LYS A 168 -3.24 -18.56 -9.68
C LYS A 168 -1.79 -18.97 -9.51
#